data_AF-A0A973GT78-F1
#
_entry.id   AF-A0A973GT78-F1
#
_cell.length_a   1.000
_cell.length_b   1.000
_cell.length_c   1.000
_cell.angle_alpha   90.00
_cell.angle_beta   90.00
_cell.angle_gamma   90.00
#
_symmetry.space_group_name_H-M   'P 1'
#
loop_
_entity.id
_entity.type
_entity.pdbx_description
1 polymer ?
#
loop_
_entity_poly.entity_id
_entity_poly.type
_entity_poly.pdbx_seq_one_letter_code
_entity_poly.pdbx_strand_id
1 'polypeptide(L)'
;MANSLPESNSLLQRSVTTTVARNLANTTKTVPQMMSITPRWLLKLLPWVHVASGTYRVNRTKIELQKPERIGIDFHEGFPSFKPESLKSIPLFSTLEDEIIAGLAGKFVLKEAELGSTLILEGEDRHKLFIIAHGQIEILSKGLHGEDLRIALLSQGEYFGEEELVSDKPSS
;
A
#
# COMPACT_ATOMS: atom_id res chain seq x y z
N MET A 1 -7.11 -66.90 42.08
CA MET A 1 -6.12 -65.92 41.58
C MET A 1 -6.71 -65.30 40.32
N ALA A 2 -6.97 -63.99 40.36
CA ALA A 2 -7.69 -63.24 39.34
C ALA A 2 -6.74 -62.85 38.19
N ASN A 3 -7.13 -63.16 36.95
CA ASN A 3 -6.53 -62.58 35.76
C ASN A 3 -7.58 -61.65 35.13
N SER A 4 -7.50 -60.37 35.47
CA SER A 4 -8.24 -59.29 34.82
C SER A 4 -7.55 -58.93 33.50
N LEU A 5 -8.22 -59.17 32.38
CA LEU A 5 -7.91 -58.54 31.10
C LEU A 5 -8.12 -57.02 31.23
N PRO A 6 -7.26 -56.14 30.71
CA PRO A 6 -7.60 -54.74 30.60
C PRO A 6 -8.62 -54.58 29.47
N GLU A 7 -9.87 -54.29 29.84
CA GLU A 7 -10.89 -53.83 28.91
C GLU A 7 -10.40 -52.55 28.24
N SER A 8 -10.09 -52.65 26.95
CA SER A 8 -9.75 -51.53 26.08
C SER A 8 -11.02 -50.72 25.80
N ASN A 9 -11.48 -49.96 26.78
CA ASN A 9 -12.57 -49.02 26.60
C ASN A 9 -11.99 -47.71 26.03
N SER A 10 -11.67 -47.74 24.73
CA SER A 10 -11.43 -46.54 23.93
C SER A 10 -12.76 -45.78 23.84
N LEU A 11 -13.07 -44.99 24.86
CA LEU A 11 -14.26 -44.15 24.90
C LEU A 11 -14.16 -43.06 23.81
N LEU A 12 -14.61 -43.44 22.62
CA LEU A 12 -15.28 -42.66 21.60
C LEU A 12 -14.76 -41.23 21.44
N GLN A 13 -13.53 -41.11 20.94
CA GLN A 13 -13.04 -39.85 20.40
C GLN A 13 -13.84 -39.54 19.11
N ARG A 14 -14.92 -38.78 19.26
CA ARG A 14 -15.82 -38.36 18.17
C ARG A 14 -15.25 -37.23 17.31
N SER A 15 -14.11 -36.67 17.71
CA SER A 15 -13.43 -35.59 17.01
C SER A 15 -11.96 -35.93 16.74
N VAL A 16 -11.47 -35.45 15.62
CA VAL A 16 -10.11 -35.74 15.16
C VAL A 16 -9.11 -34.83 15.90
N THR A 17 -7.99 -35.39 16.38
CA THR A 17 -6.89 -34.61 16.99
C THR A 17 -6.25 -33.66 15.97
N THR A 18 -5.68 -32.52 16.39
CA THR A 18 -5.10 -31.50 15.47
C THR A 18 -4.07 -32.05 14.48
N THR A 19 -3.25 -33.01 14.91
CA THR A 19 -2.29 -33.73 14.06
C THR A 19 -2.96 -34.60 13.01
N VAL A 20 -4.03 -35.32 13.36
CA VAL A 20 -4.78 -36.18 12.42
C VAL A 20 -5.65 -35.32 11.48
N ALA A 21 -6.22 -34.21 11.98
CA ALA A 21 -7.00 -33.27 11.18
C ALA A 21 -6.15 -32.62 10.08
N ARG A 22 -4.86 -32.37 10.36
CA ARG A 22 -3.90 -31.87 9.37
C ARG A 22 -3.67 -32.87 8.22
N ASN A 23 -3.62 -34.16 8.53
CA ASN A 23 -3.43 -35.23 7.54
C ASN A 23 -4.69 -35.49 6.70
N LEU A 24 -5.88 -35.20 7.23
CA LEU A 24 -7.16 -35.32 6.52
C LEU A 24 -7.57 -34.04 5.77
N ALA A 25 -6.86 -32.93 5.99
CA ALA A 25 -7.16 -31.65 5.35
C ALA A 25 -6.60 -31.62 3.92
N ASN A 26 -7.39 -32.07 2.95
CA ASN A 26 -7.13 -31.80 1.54
C ASN A 26 -7.38 -30.32 1.26
N THR A 27 -6.32 -29.52 1.08
CA THR A 27 -6.43 -28.12 0.69
C THR A 27 -6.18 -28.01 -0.81
N THR A 28 -7.24 -27.83 -1.58
CA THR A 28 -7.11 -27.45 -2.99
C THR A 28 -6.93 -25.94 -3.04
N LYS A 29 -5.73 -25.47 -3.36
CA LYS A 29 -5.48 -24.05 -3.57
C LYS A 29 -5.87 -23.67 -4.99
N THR A 30 -6.92 -22.87 -5.12
CA THR A 30 -7.25 -22.22 -6.40
C THR A 30 -6.27 -21.08 -6.66
N VAL A 31 -5.91 -20.88 -7.93
CA VAL A 31 -5.17 -19.68 -8.32
C VAL A 31 -6.05 -18.45 -8.09
N PRO A 32 -5.48 -17.29 -7.72
CA PRO A 32 -6.23 -16.05 -7.58
C PRO A 32 -7.05 -15.78 -8.84
N GLN A 33 -8.37 -15.74 -8.68
CA GLN A 33 -9.29 -15.46 -9.80
C GLN A 33 -9.57 -13.96 -9.95
N MET A 34 -9.27 -13.16 -8.92
CA MET A 34 -9.56 -11.73 -8.87
C MET A 34 -8.35 -10.99 -8.29
N MET A 35 -7.91 -9.93 -8.98
CA MET A 35 -6.80 -9.08 -8.54
C MET A 35 -7.26 -7.83 -7.76
N SER A 36 -8.56 -7.51 -7.79
CA SER A 36 -9.14 -6.38 -7.05
C SER A 36 -9.69 -6.80 -5.70
N ILE A 37 -9.97 -5.81 -4.85
CA ILE A 37 -10.76 -6.01 -3.63
C ILE A 37 -12.14 -6.54 -4.05
N THR A 38 -12.53 -7.71 -3.53
CA THR A 38 -13.86 -8.27 -3.77
C THR A 38 -14.92 -7.32 -3.23
N PRO A 39 -15.87 -6.84 -4.07
CA PRO A 39 -16.93 -5.96 -3.58
C PRO A 39 -17.74 -6.64 -2.47
N ARG A 40 -18.04 -5.92 -1.39
CA ARG A 40 -18.81 -6.48 -0.24
C ARG A 40 -20.20 -6.98 -0.64
N TRP A 41 -20.80 -6.42 -1.68
CA TRP A 41 -22.10 -6.87 -2.20
C TRP A 41 -22.02 -8.24 -2.88
N LEU A 42 -20.86 -8.65 -3.42
CA LEU A 42 -20.73 -9.93 -4.12
C LEU A 42 -20.98 -11.10 -3.16
N LEU A 43 -20.53 -10.98 -1.91
CA LEU A 43 -20.80 -11.98 -0.86
C LEU A 43 -22.30 -12.19 -0.61
N LYS A 44 -23.14 -11.19 -0.91
CA LYS A 44 -24.61 -11.30 -0.78
C LYS A 44 -25.26 -12.02 -1.96
N LEU A 45 -24.58 -12.12 -3.11
CA LEU A 45 -25.07 -12.80 -4.30
C LEU A 45 -24.49 -14.21 -4.47
N LEU A 46 -23.49 -14.58 -3.67
CA LEU A 46 -22.93 -15.93 -3.71
C LEU A 46 -23.92 -16.94 -3.13
N PRO A 47 -24.18 -18.07 -3.82
CA PRO A 47 -25.03 -19.11 -3.29
C PRO A 47 -24.38 -19.75 -2.06
N TRP A 48 -25.18 -19.97 -1.02
CA TRP A 48 -24.77 -20.81 0.11
C TRP A 48 -24.74 -22.27 -0.34
N VAL A 49 -23.54 -22.85 -0.38
CA VAL A 49 -23.34 -24.26 -0.73
C VAL A 49 -22.81 -24.98 0.50
N HIS A 50 -23.47 -26.08 0.88
CA HIS A 50 -22.98 -26.94 1.94
C HIS A 50 -21.70 -27.64 1.49
N VAL A 51 -20.62 -27.43 2.24
CA VAL A 51 -19.34 -28.11 2.05
C VAL A 51 -19.02 -28.95 3.28
N ALA A 52 -18.52 -30.17 3.05
CA ALA A 52 -18.21 -31.12 4.13
C ALA A 52 -17.05 -30.63 5.02
N SER A 53 -16.11 -29.88 4.44
CA SER A 53 -15.05 -29.17 5.15
C SER A 53 -14.45 -28.08 4.24
N GLY A 54 -13.88 -27.04 4.82
CA GLY A 54 -13.25 -25.96 4.07
C GLY A 54 -12.39 -25.07 4.95
N THR A 55 -11.35 -24.48 4.36
CA THR A 55 -10.49 -23.49 5.03
C THR A 55 -10.69 -22.13 4.37
N TYR A 56 -11.17 -21.13 5.13
CA TYR A 56 -11.25 -19.77 4.65
C TYR A 56 -9.87 -19.09 4.77
N ARG A 57 -9.33 -18.61 3.65
CA ARG A 57 -8.10 -17.82 3.62
C ARG A 57 -8.43 -16.43 3.09
N VAL A 58 -8.11 -15.40 3.89
CA VAL A 58 -8.20 -14.02 3.45
C VAL A 58 -6.99 -13.71 2.59
N ASN A 59 -7.23 -13.42 1.30
CA ASN A 59 -6.20 -12.86 0.44
C ASN A 59 -6.06 -11.38 0.79
N ARG A 60 -4.87 -10.97 1.25
CA ARG A 60 -4.53 -9.55 1.40
C ARG A 60 -3.98 -9.06 0.07
N THR A 61 -4.68 -8.13 -0.58
CA THR A 61 -4.17 -7.44 -1.76
C THR A 61 -3.08 -6.47 -1.32
N LYS A 62 -1.84 -6.73 -1.74
CA LYS A 62 -0.77 -5.73 -1.64
C LYS A 62 -1.06 -4.70 -2.73
N ILE A 63 -1.31 -3.46 -2.33
CA ILE A 63 -1.34 -2.34 -3.28
C ILE A 63 0.11 -2.18 -3.73
N GLU A 64 0.39 -2.61 -4.95
CA GLU A 64 1.67 -2.36 -5.59
C GLU A 64 1.58 -0.97 -6.19
N LEU A 65 2.04 0.03 -5.43
CA LEU A 65 2.26 1.36 -5.96
C LEU A 65 3.18 1.21 -7.17
N GLN A 66 2.88 1.91 -8.28
CA GLN A 66 3.79 1.95 -9.42
C GLN A 66 5.19 2.29 -8.90
N LYS A 67 6.23 1.62 -9.44
CA LYS A 67 7.61 1.95 -9.05
C LYS A 67 7.77 3.46 -9.20
N PRO A 68 8.00 4.18 -8.12
CA PRO A 68 7.98 5.63 -8.16
C PRO A 68 9.15 6.06 -9.03
N GLU A 69 8.85 6.87 -10.03
CA GLU A 69 9.89 7.54 -10.81
C GLU A 69 10.62 8.48 -9.87
N ARG A 70 11.95 8.31 -9.77
CA ARG A 70 12.78 9.04 -8.80
C ARG A 70 13.62 10.07 -9.53
N ILE A 71 13.66 11.26 -8.94
CA ILE A 71 14.53 12.35 -9.33
C ILE A 71 15.89 12.13 -8.64
N GLY A 72 16.97 12.24 -9.40
CA GLY A 72 18.32 12.22 -8.84
C GLY A 72 18.57 13.49 -8.01
N ILE A 73 18.79 13.31 -6.71
CA ILE A 73 19.12 14.39 -5.77
C ILE A 73 20.59 14.28 -5.39
N ASP A 74 21.33 15.35 -5.66
CA ASP A 74 22.73 15.53 -5.29
C ASP A 74 22.83 16.51 -4.11
N PHE A 75 23.85 16.37 -3.26
CA PHE A 75 24.09 17.29 -2.15
C PHE A 75 25.40 18.05 -2.36
N HIS A 76 25.32 19.38 -2.39
CA HIS A 76 26.46 20.27 -2.47
C HIS A 76 26.49 21.16 -1.23
N GLU A 77 27.59 21.10 -0.48
CA GLU A 77 27.77 21.86 0.77
C GLU A 77 26.63 21.69 1.80
N GLY A 78 25.98 20.52 1.80
CA GLY A 78 24.85 20.21 2.70
C GLY A 78 23.48 20.64 2.17
N PHE A 79 23.42 21.34 1.05
CA PHE A 79 22.16 21.72 0.40
C PHE A 79 21.80 20.71 -0.70
N PRO A 80 20.53 20.25 -0.76
CA PRO A 80 20.08 19.39 -1.82
C PRO A 80 19.93 20.17 -3.13
N SER A 81 20.26 19.52 -4.22
CA SER A 81 20.19 20.03 -5.59
C SER A 81 19.82 18.91 -6.55
N PHE A 82 19.32 19.26 -7.72
CA PHE A 82 19.07 18.30 -8.79
C PHE A 82 19.28 18.98 -10.13
N LYS A 83 19.58 18.18 -11.15
CA LYS A 83 19.69 18.69 -12.52
C LYS A 83 18.29 19.00 -13.08
N PRO A 84 18.11 20.10 -13.81
CA PRO A 84 16.81 20.43 -14.41
C PRO A 84 16.24 19.28 -15.25
N GLU A 85 17.08 18.56 -16.00
CA GLU A 85 16.63 17.43 -16.83
C GLU A 85 15.94 16.32 -16.02
N SER A 86 16.29 16.18 -14.74
CA SER A 86 15.67 15.19 -13.86
C SER A 86 14.17 15.46 -13.65
N LEU A 87 13.68 16.70 -13.83
CA LEU A 87 12.24 16.99 -13.76
C LEU A 87 11.45 16.28 -14.86
N LYS A 88 12.08 15.91 -15.98
CA LYS A 88 11.42 15.14 -17.03
C LYS A 88 11.08 13.70 -16.62
N SER A 89 11.61 13.22 -15.48
CA SER A 89 11.15 11.96 -14.89
C SER A 89 9.76 12.08 -14.27
N ILE A 90 9.21 13.29 -14.13
CA ILE A 90 7.81 13.48 -13.75
C ILE A 90 6.99 13.42 -15.04
N PRO A 91 6.01 12.51 -15.19
CA PRO A 91 5.21 12.36 -16.40
C PRO A 91 4.59 13.67 -16.88
N LEU A 92 4.15 14.51 -15.94
CA LEU A 92 3.59 15.84 -16.20
C LEU A 92 4.54 16.77 -16.97
N PHE A 93 5.85 16.63 -16.77
CA PHE A 93 6.87 17.51 -17.34
C PHE A 93 7.70 16.85 -18.45
N SER A 94 7.50 15.56 -18.68
CA SER A 94 8.26 14.76 -19.66
C SER A 94 8.27 15.34 -21.09
N THR A 95 7.23 16.08 -21.47
CA THR A 95 7.05 16.64 -22.82
C THR A 95 7.39 18.13 -22.93
N LEU A 96 7.78 18.78 -21.82
CA LEU A 96 8.12 20.20 -21.83
C LEU A 96 9.50 20.47 -22.43
N GLU A 97 9.65 21.64 -23.04
CA GLU A 97 10.91 22.13 -23.60
C GLU A 97 11.95 22.40 -22.50
N ASP A 98 13.23 22.26 -22.84
CA ASP A 98 14.34 22.36 -21.89
C ASP A 98 14.42 23.74 -21.21
N GLU A 99 14.07 24.82 -21.93
CA GLU A 99 14.03 26.18 -21.38
C GLU A 99 12.97 26.32 -20.28
N ILE A 100 11.80 25.72 -20.47
CA ILE A 100 10.71 25.71 -19.48
C ILE A 100 11.14 24.87 -18.26
N ILE A 101 11.76 23.73 -18.50
CA ILE A 101 12.26 22.83 -17.44
C ILE A 101 13.32 23.53 -16.58
N ALA A 102 14.28 24.23 -17.20
CA ALA A 102 15.26 25.03 -16.49
C ALA A 102 14.60 26.14 -15.65
N GLY A 103 13.60 26.82 -16.23
CA GLY A 103 12.81 27.83 -15.52
C GLY A 103 12.03 27.28 -14.32
N LEU A 104 11.45 26.08 -14.45
CA LEU A 104 10.75 25.39 -13.35
C LEU A 104 11.72 24.97 -12.25
N ALA A 105 12.86 24.37 -12.61
CA ALA A 105 13.88 23.96 -11.64
C ALA A 105 14.34 25.14 -10.78
N GLY A 106 14.51 26.33 -11.38
CA GLY A 106 14.89 27.55 -10.65
C GLY A 106 13.82 28.13 -9.71
N LYS A 107 12.57 27.65 -9.78
CA LYS A 107 11.47 28.09 -8.89
C LYS A 107 11.33 27.22 -7.64
N PHE A 108 12.03 26.10 -7.55
CA PHE A 108 12.00 25.27 -6.35
C PHE A 108 12.66 26.00 -5.18
N VAL A 109 12.04 25.90 -4.01
CA VAL A 109 12.54 26.47 -2.76
C VAL A 109 12.71 25.35 -1.76
N LEU A 110 13.84 25.35 -1.05
CA LEU A 110 14.10 24.39 0.02
C LEU A 110 13.16 24.66 1.20
N LYS A 111 12.45 23.63 1.65
CA LYS A 111 11.61 23.66 2.85
C LYS A 111 12.06 22.54 3.78
N GLU A 112 12.47 22.92 4.99
CA GLU A 112 12.80 21.99 6.05
C GLU A 112 11.57 21.75 6.94
N ALA A 113 11.48 20.56 7.51
CA ALA A 113 10.40 20.17 8.39
C ALA A 113 10.90 19.24 9.48
N GLU A 114 10.30 19.36 10.66
CA GLU A 114 10.63 18.53 11.80
C GLU A 114 9.90 17.19 11.74
N LEU A 115 10.48 16.18 12.40
CA LEU A 115 9.87 14.86 12.50
C LEU A 115 8.48 14.95 13.15
N GLY A 116 7.48 14.34 12.50
CA GLY A 116 6.10 14.33 12.99
C GLY A 116 5.31 15.62 12.70
N SER A 117 5.93 16.63 12.09
CA SER A 117 5.20 17.81 11.63
C SER A 117 4.33 17.48 10.41
N THR A 118 3.14 18.07 10.36
CA THR A 118 2.27 17.98 9.19
C THR A 118 2.75 18.97 8.14
N LEU A 119 3.23 18.45 7.00
CA LEU A 119 3.75 19.29 5.93
C LEU A 119 2.66 20.06 5.20
N ILE A 120 1.57 19.36 4.89
CA ILE A 120 0.42 19.82 4.09
C ILE A 120 -0.82 19.12 4.64
N LEU A 121 -1.92 19.86 4.72
CA LEU A 121 -3.25 19.32 4.92
C LEU A 121 -3.97 19.25 3.57
N GLU A 122 -4.71 18.17 3.35
CA GLU A 122 -5.53 17.95 2.17
C GLU A 122 -6.40 19.20 1.88
N GLY A 123 -6.27 19.76 0.67
CA GLY A 123 -7.04 20.92 0.22
C GLY A 123 -6.53 22.31 0.61
N GLU A 124 -5.50 22.46 1.45
CA GLU A 124 -4.95 23.77 1.83
C GLU A 124 -3.92 24.31 0.81
N ASP A 125 -3.06 23.46 0.27
CA ASP A 125 -1.90 23.87 -0.53
C ASP A 125 -2.07 23.48 -2.01
N ARG A 126 -3.03 24.13 -2.68
CA ARG A 126 -3.27 23.92 -4.11
C ARG A 126 -2.12 24.44 -4.96
N HIS A 127 -1.78 23.70 -6.01
CA HIS A 127 -0.81 24.06 -7.05
C HIS A 127 0.67 24.06 -6.61
N LYS A 128 1.06 23.18 -5.69
CA LYS A 128 2.45 22.96 -5.31
C LYS A 128 2.89 21.54 -5.64
N LEU A 129 4.15 21.40 -6.02
CA LEU A 129 4.82 20.13 -6.21
C LEU A 129 5.96 20.05 -5.21
N PHE A 130 6.08 18.91 -4.55
CA PHE A 130 7.10 18.65 -3.56
C PHE A 130 7.98 17.51 -4.03
N ILE A 131 9.30 17.66 -3.86
CA ILE A 131 10.29 16.63 -4.10
C ILE A 131 11.03 16.37 -2.79
N ILE A 132 11.17 15.11 -2.41
CA ILE A 132 11.80 14.74 -1.15
C ILE A 132 13.31 14.73 -1.35
N ALA A 133 13.96 15.78 -0.87
CA ALA A 133 15.41 15.88 -0.87
C ALA A 133 16.05 14.87 0.10
N HIS A 134 15.53 14.78 1.32
CA HIS A 134 16.04 13.90 2.37
C HIS A 134 14.94 13.52 3.36
N GLY A 135 15.04 12.33 3.95
CA GLY A 135 14.08 11.82 4.93
C GLY A 135 12.96 11.00 4.32
N GLN A 136 11.87 10.87 5.07
CA GLN A 136 10.69 10.10 4.69
C GLN A 136 9.41 10.87 5.05
N ILE A 137 8.39 10.74 4.21
CA ILE A 137 7.08 11.37 4.39
C ILE A 137 6.01 10.30 4.32
N GLU A 138 5.09 10.29 5.28
CA GLU A 138 3.87 9.48 5.21
C GLU A 138 2.75 10.29 4.58
N ILE A 139 2.07 9.70 3.60
CA ILE A 139 0.82 10.21 3.04
C ILE A 139 -0.32 9.48 3.73
N LEU A 140 -1.17 10.24 4.40
CA LEU A 140 -2.35 9.77 5.11
C LEU A 140 -3.60 10.29 4.39
N SER A 141 -4.64 9.47 4.32
CA SER A 141 -5.97 9.87 3.86
C SER A 141 -7.01 9.45 4.88
N LYS A 142 -8.13 10.18 4.92
CA LYS A 142 -9.22 9.86 5.83
C LYS A 142 -10.06 8.70 5.30
N GLY A 143 -10.05 7.60 6.05
CA GLY A 143 -10.95 6.48 5.82
C GLY A 143 -12.42 6.83 6.05
N LEU A 144 -13.31 5.92 5.67
CA LEU A 144 -14.77 6.08 5.75
C LEU A 144 -15.30 6.35 7.17
N HIS A 145 -14.53 6.05 8.23
CA HIS A 145 -14.91 6.29 9.62
C HIS A 145 -13.98 7.31 10.31
N GLY A 146 -13.22 8.10 9.53
CA GLY A 146 -12.32 9.14 10.03
C GLY A 146 -11.00 8.62 10.58
N GLU A 147 -10.67 7.35 10.37
CA GLU A 147 -9.36 6.79 10.66
C GLU A 147 -8.32 7.22 9.62
N ASP A 148 -7.13 7.60 10.06
CA ASP A 148 -6.02 7.91 9.14
C ASP A 148 -5.50 6.60 8.53
N LEU A 149 -5.67 6.46 7.22
CA LEU A 149 -5.15 5.36 6.44
C LEU A 149 -3.84 5.81 5.77
N ARG A 150 -2.73 5.13 6.10
CA ARG A 150 -1.46 5.36 5.40
C ARG A 150 -1.53 4.83 3.98
N ILE A 151 -1.62 5.75 3.01
CA ILE A 151 -1.66 5.45 1.57
C ILE A 151 -0.27 5.11 1.07
N ALA A 152 0.73 5.94 1.41
CA ALA A 152 2.09 5.80 0.91
C ALA A 152 3.13 6.25 1.94
N LEU A 153 4.35 5.74 1.76
CA LEU A 153 5.55 6.22 2.43
C LEU A 153 6.52 6.63 1.33
N LEU A 154 6.78 7.92 1.22
CA LEU A 154 7.69 8.50 0.27
C LEU A 154 9.06 8.78 0.92
N SER A 155 10.09 8.83 0.10
CA SER A 155 11.51 8.81 0.44
C SER A 155 12.30 9.60 -0.61
N GLN A 156 13.60 9.76 -0.39
CA GLN A 156 14.47 10.57 -1.24
C GLN A 156 14.27 10.34 -2.76
N GLY A 157 14.12 11.45 -3.48
CA GLY A 157 13.92 11.50 -4.93
C GLY A 157 12.48 11.24 -5.37
N GLU A 158 11.58 10.82 -4.48
CA GLU A 158 10.15 10.73 -4.78
C GLU A 158 9.49 12.10 -4.63
N TYR A 159 8.36 12.27 -5.32
CA TYR A 159 7.62 13.53 -5.39
C TYR A 159 6.12 13.29 -5.19
N PHE A 160 5.38 14.36 -4.92
CA PHE A 160 3.91 14.36 -4.84
C PHE A 160 3.33 15.76 -5.09
N GLY A 161 2.04 15.82 -5.40
CA GLY A 161 1.30 17.06 -5.70
C GLY A 161 1.18 17.34 -7.21
N GLU A 162 1.66 16.44 -8.08
CA GLU A 162 1.54 16.60 -9.53
C GLU A 162 0.09 16.60 -10.02
N GLU A 163 -0.79 15.84 -9.34
CA GLU A 163 -2.21 15.81 -9.68
C GLU A 163 -2.89 17.15 -9.41
N GLU A 164 -2.50 17.86 -8.35
CA GLU A 164 -3.05 19.17 -7.94
C GLU A 164 -2.57 20.32 -8.82
N LEU A 165 -1.51 20.11 -9.61
CA LEU A 165 -1.08 21.05 -10.64
C LEU A 165 -1.97 21.01 -11.89
N VAL A 166 -2.60 19.86 -12.17
CA VAL A 166 -3.39 19.62 -13.39
C VAL A 166 -4.89 19.64 -13.11
N SER A 167 -5.27 19.20 -11.92
CA SER A 167 -6.65 19.01 -11.50
C SER A 167 -7.17 20.24 -10.77
N ASP A 168 -8.34 20.72 -11.20
CA ASP A 168 -9.16 21.67 -10.44
C ASP A 168 -10.00 20.99 -9.34
N LYS A 169 -9.79 19.67 -9.12
CA LYS A 169 -10.45 18.87 -8.07
C LYS A 169 -9.52 18.70 -6.86
N PRO A 170 -10.04 18.80 -5.62
CA PRO A 170 -9.24 18.63 -4.40
C PRO A 170 -8.69 17.20 -4.29
N SER A 171 -7.53 17.07 -3.63
CA SER A 171 -6.98 15.77 -3.20
C SER A 171 -7.96 15.02 -2.29
N SER A 172 -7.79 13.70 -2.21
CA SER A 172 -8.50 12.74 -1.33
C SER A 172 -7.49 11.93 -0.52
#